data_AF-A0A662V3I2-F1
#
_entry.id   AF-A0A662V3I2-F1
#
_cell.length_a   1.000
_cell.length_b   1.000
_cell.length_c   1.000
_cell.angle_alpha   90.00
_cell.angle_beta   90.00
_cell.angle_gamma   90.00
#
_symmetry.space_group_name_H-M   'P 1'
#
loop_
_entity.id
_entity.type
_entity.pdbx_description
1 polymer ?
#
loop_
_entity_poly.entity_id
_entity_poly.type
_entity_poly.pdbx_seq_one_letter_code
_entity_poly.pdbx_strand_id
1 'polypeptide(L)'
;MWTFTAYILWRLHEDVLVPSGREYITLDELGDFIFSTLWKKYRLVLNDSTAELEREVLYLAKLGAVEYDRGRIRVREKLGEIARAVGESSLNDTLTLYPEYLRRIDLAVAELKRSHPTYP
;
A
#
# COMPACT_ATOMS: atom_id res chain seq x y z
N MET A 1 -0.94 9.73 -5.13
CA MET A 1 -0.15 9.15 -6.26
C MET A 1 -0.33 7.63 -6.35
N TRP A 2 -1.04 7.11 -7.36
CA TRP A 2 -1.50 5.71 -7.43
C TRP A 2 -0.38 4.64 -7.45
N THR A 3 0.82 4.98 -7.88
CA THR A 3 1.97 4.05 -7.91
C THR A 3 2.44 3.67 -6.51
N PHE A 4 2.50 4.64 -5.59
CA PHE A 4 2.80 4.36 -4.18
C PHE A 4 1.65 3.62 -3.49
N THR A 5 0.40 3.94 -3.84
CA THR A 5 -0.77 3.19 -3.37
C THR A 5 -0.71 1.72 -3.80
N ALA A 6 -0.27 1.45 -5.04
CA ALA A 6 -0.03 0.09 -5.51
C ALA A 6 1.04 -0.64 -4.69
N TYR A 7 2.16 0.05 -4.44
CA TYR A 7 3.26 -0.48 -3.62
C TYR A 7 2.80 -0.77 -2.19
N ILE A 8 2.12 0.16 -1.53
CA ILE A 8 1.57 0.00 -0.18
C ILE A 8 0.63 -1.20 -0.11
N LEU A 9 -0.34 -1.29 -1.04
CA LEU A 9 -1.28 -2.41 -1.09
C LEU A 9 -0.57 -3.75 -1.25
N TRP A 10 0.46 -3.81 -2.10
CA TRP A 10 1.28 -5.00 -2.26
C TRP A 10 2.04 -5.37 -0.99
N ARG A 11 2.70 -4.41 -0.33
CA ARG A 11 3.45 -4.67 0.91
C ARG A 11 2.53 -5.08 2.05
N LEU A 12 1.37 -4.44 2.21
CA LEU A 12 0.35 -4.85 3.18
C LEU A 12 -0.18 -6.26 2.88
N HIS A 13 -0.38 -6.59 1.61
CA HIS A 13 -0.83 -7.92 1.22
C HIS A 13 0.18 -9.01 1.63
N GLU A 14 1.43 -8.85 1.20
CA GLU A 14 2.49 -9.84 1.43
C GLU A 14 2.89 -9.95 2.91
N ASP A 15 3.05 -8.81 3.60
CA ASP A 15 3.66 -8.79 4.93
C ASP A 15 2.65 -8.89 6.07
N VAL A 16 1.37 -8.60 5.81
CA VAL A 16 0.32 -8.56 6.84
C VAL A 16 -0.82 -9.52 6.51
N LEU A 17 -1.40 -9.45 5.31
CA LEU A 17 -2.60 -10.23 5.01
C LEU A 17 -2.32 -11.71 4.81
N VAL A 18 -1.35 -12.06 3.95
CA VAL A 18 -0.98 -13.45 3.67
C VAL A 18 -0.62 -14.20 4.96
N PRO A 19 0.23 -13.66 5.87
CA PRO A 19 0.49 -14.30 7.17
C PRO A 19 -0.73 -14.45 8.06
N SER A 20 -1.72 -13.55 7.94
CA SER A 20 -2.97 -13.59 8.71
C SER A 20 -4.08 -14.46 8.11
N GLY A 21 -3.85 -15.06 6.93
CA GLY A 21 -4.87 -15.81 6.20
C GLY A 21 -6.05 -14.95 5.71
N ARG A 22 -5.90 -13.62 5.67
CA ARG A 22 -6.93 -12.70 5.20
C ARG A 22 -6.84 -12.52 3.69
N GLU A 23 -7.99 -12.55 3.03
CA GLU A 23 -8.08 -12.43 1.57
C GLU A 23 -8.17 -10.98 1.06
N TYR A 24 -8.55 -10.01 1.90
CA TYR A 24 -8.82 -8.64 1.49
C TYR A 24 -8.47 -7.59 2.54
N ILE A 25 -8.15 -6.38 2.05
CA ILE A 25 -7.97 -5.14 2.83
C ILE A 25 -9.23 -4.30 2.61
N THR A 26 -9.76 -3.65 3.65
CA THR A 26 -10.83 -2.66 3.44
C THR A 26 -10.26 -1.29 3.08
N LEU A 27 -11.03 -0.48 2.37
CA LEU A 27 -10.67 0.91 2.06
C LEU A 27 -10.45 1.71 3.36
N ASP A 28 -11.21 1.41 4.41
CA ASP A 28 -11.04 2.04 5.72
C ASP A 28 -9.69 1.68 6.36
N GLU A 29 -9.29 0.39 6.34
CA GLU A 29 -7.98 -0.04 6.84
C GLU A 29 -6.83 0.59 6.05
N LEU A 30 -6.98 0.68 4.72
CA LEU A 30 -6.01 1.35 3.87
C LEU A 30 -5.95 2.85 4.16
N GLY A 31 -7.10 3.48 4.35
CA GLY A 31 -7.24 4.88 4.73
C GLY A 31 -6.58 5.16 6.07
N ASP A 32 -6.85 4.36 7.10
CA ASP A 32 -6.22 4.49 8.41
C ASP A 32 -4.70 4.31 8.33
N PHE A 33 -4.23 3.33 7.56
CA PHE A 33 -2.79 3.17 7.35
C PHE A 33 -2.16 4.41 6.69
N ILE A 34 -2.78 4.97 5.66
CA ILE A 34 -2.24 6.13 4.94
C ILE A 34 -2.34 7.41 5.79
N PHE A 35 -3.53 7.74 6.29
CA PHE A 35 -3.79 9.02 6.93
C PHE A 35 -3.44 9.07 8.41
N SER A 36 -3.46 7.93 9.12
CA SER A 36 -3.07 7.88 10.53
C SER A 36 -1.63 7.40 10.72
N THR A 37 -1.20 6.34 10.03
CA THR A 37 0.16 5.82 10.21
C THR A 37 1.17 6.58 9.36
N LEU A 38 1.06 6.55 8.03
CA LEU A 38 2.07 7.18 7.15
C LEU A 38 2.13 8.69 7.35
N TRP A 39 0.98 9.36 7.37
CA TRP A 39 0.94 10.81 7.51
C TRP A 39 1.38 11.26 8.91
N LYS A 40 0.69 10.85 9.99
CA LYS A 40 0.94 11.42 11.32
C LYS A 40 2.26 10.93 11.93
N LYS A 41 2.59 9.65 11.75
CA LYS A 41 3.77 9.04 12.40
C LYS A 41 5.02 9.13 11.55
N TYR A 42 4.91 8.83 10.25
CA TYR A 42 6.06 8.82 9.34
C TYR A 42 6.23 10.11 8.53
N ARG A 43 5.34 11.10 8.73
CA ARG A 43 5.34 12.40 8.04
C ARG A 43 5.43 12.25 6.52
N LEU A 44 4.72 11.25 5.99
CA LEU A 44 4.67 10.95 4.57
C LEU A 44 3.24 11.19 4.07
N VAL A 45 3.07 12.25 3.28
CA VAL A 45 1.79 12.62 2.65
C VAL A 45 1.79 12.09 1.22
N LEU A 46 0.88 11.17 0.92
CA LEU A 46 0.76 10.54 -0.42
C LEU A 46 -0.57 10.85 -1.11
N ASN A 47 -1.58 11.19 -0.30
CA ASN A 47 -2.95 11.48 -0.71
C ASN A 47 -3.49 12.61 0.18
N ASP A 48 -4.36 13.42 -0.39
CA ASP A 48 -4.96 14.58 0.27
C ASP A 48 -6.36 14.28 0.84
N SER A 49 -6.98 13.15 0.44
CA SER A 49 -8.29 12.73 0.93
C SER A 49 -8.60 11.25 0.68
N THR A 50 -9.54 10.69 1.46
CA THR A 50 -10.09 9.33 1.23
C THR A 50 -10.73 9.20 -0.16
N ALA A 51 -11.36 10.26 -0.68
CA ALA A 51 -11.95 10.25 -2.02
C ALA A 51 -10.88 10.15 -3.11
N GLU A 52 -9.69 10.73 -2.91
CA GLU A 52 -8.55 10.53 -3.81
C GLU A 52 -8.05 9.10 -3.73
N LEU A 53 -7.86 8.56 -2.53
CA LEU A 53 -7.44 7.18 -2.31
C LEU A 53 -8.37 6.18 -3.00
N GLU A 54 -9.69 6.37 -2.86
CA GLU A 54 -10.67 5.51 -3.53
C GLU A 54 -10.55 5.58 -5.06
N ARG A 55 -10.33 6.78 -5.63
CA ARG A 55 -10.11 6.92 -7.09
C ARG A 55 -8.87 6.16 -7.55
N GLU A 56 -7.81 6.13 -6.75
CA GLU A 56 -6.60 5.37 -7.06
C GLU A 56 -6.83 3.86 -6.99
N VAL A 57 -7.57 3.38 -5.99
CA VAL A 57 -7.99 1.97 -5.89
C VAL A 57 -8.85 1.58 -7.10
N LEU A 58 -9.82 2.41 -7.48
CA LEU A 58 -10.64 2.20 -8.68
C LEU A 58 -9.80 2.19 -9.95
N TYR A 59 -8.77 3.03 -10.03
CA TYR A 59 -7.84 3.03 -11.15
C TYR A 59 -7.03 1.72 -11.21
N LEU A 60 -6.50 1.26 -10.07
CA LEU A 60 -5.83 -0.05 -9.98
C LEU A 60 -6.75 -1.22 -10.34
N ALA A 61 -8.03 -1.13 -9.99
CA ALA A 61 -9.03 -2.11 -10.38
C ALA A 61 -9.25 -2.13 -11.91
N LYS A 62 -9.34 -0.95 -12.54
CA LYS A 62 -9.40 -0.83 -14.02
C LYS A 62 -8.17 -1.41 -14.71
N LEU A 63 -6.99 -1.32 -14.09
CA LEU A 63 -5.78 -1.96 -14.58
C LEU A 63 -5.76 -3.48 -14.39
N GLY A 64 -6.70 -4.05 -13.64
CA GLY A 64 -6.71 -5.48 -13.27
C GLY A 64 -5.68 -5.83 -12.19
N ALA A 65 -5.14 -4.84 -11.48
CA ALA A 65 -4.18 -5.05 -10.40
C ALA A 65 -4.87 -5.43 -9.09
N VAL A 66 -6.11 -5.00 -8.89
CA VAL A 66 -6.93 -5.40 -7.74
C VAL A 66 -8.36 -5.71 -8.18
N GLU A 67 -9.11 -6.43 -7.35
CA GLU A 67 -10.57 -6.37 -7.37
C GLU A 67 -11.05 -5.40 -6.30
N TYR A 68 -12.08 -4.63 -6.62
CA TYR A 68 -12.70 -3.71 -5.68
C TYR A 68 -14.22 -3.92 -5.64
N ASP A 69 -14.72 -4.36 -4.48
CA ASP A 69 -16.16 -4.57 -4.24
C ASP A 69 -16.57 -3.94 -2.90
N ARG A 70 -17.40 -2.89 -2.96
CA ARG A 70 -17.99 -2.21 -1.78
C ARG A 70 -16.98 -1.95 -0.66
N GLY A 71 -15.81 -1.39 -0.99
CA GLY A 71 -14.77 -1.08 -0.02
C GLY A 71 -13.81 -2.24 0.28
N ARG A 72 -14.00 -3.44 -0.26
CA ARG A 72 -13.06 -4.57 -0.12
C ARG A 72 -12.11 -4.62 -1.31
N ILE A 73 -10.82 -4.71 -1.02
CA ILE A 73 -9.72 -4.70 -1.98
C ILE A 73 -9.05 -6.06 -1.94
N ARG A 74 -9.11 -6.81 -3.04
CA ARG A 74 -8.38 -8.07 -3.22
C ARG A 74 -7.22 -7.86 -4.18
N VAL A 75 -6.03 -8.27 -3.78
CA VAL A 75 -4.83 -8.13 -4.60
C VAL A 75 -4.80 -9.20 -5.69
N ARG A 76 -4.40 -8.80 -6.91
CA ARG A 76 -4.13 -9.70 -8.04
C ARG A 76 -2.62 -9.71 -8.32
N GLU A 77 -2.17 -10.74 -9.03
CA GLU A 77 -0.76 -10.93 -9.41
C GLU A 77 -0.15 -9.68 -10.07
N LYS A 78 -0.90 -9.02 -10.96
CA LYS A 78 -0.49 -7.79 -11.65
C LYS A 78 -0.10 -6.65 -10.70
N LEU A 79 -0.66 -6.58 -9.49
CA LEU A 79 -0.22 -5.57 -8.51
C LEU A 79 1.24 -5.79 -8.11
N GLY A 80 1.66 -7.05 -7.95
CA GLY A 80 3.03 -7.40 -7.62
C GLY A 80 4.02 -6.98 -8.70
N GLU A 81 3.65 -7.10 -9.97
CA GLU A 81 4.45 -6.60 -11.10
C GLU A 81 4.63 -5.07 -11.04
N ILE A 82 3.54 -4.33 -10.81
CA ILE A 82 3.57 -2.87 -10.68
C ILE A 82 4.42 -2.48 -9.46
N ALA A 83 4.21 -3.13 -8.32
CA ALA A 83 4.93 -2.82 -7.09
C ALA A 83 6.44 -3.11 -7.21
N ARG A 84 6.84 -4.20 -7.87
CA ARG A 84 8.25 -4.48 -8.18
C ARG A 84 8.84 -3.40 -9.08
N ALA A 85 8.16 -3.02 -10.16
CA ALA A 85 8.62 -1.94 -11.03
C ALA A 85 8.76 -0.59 -10.30
N VAL A 86 7.87 -0.31 -9.33
CA VAL A 86 7.96 0.88 -8.47
C VAL A 86 9.17 0.80 -7.53
N GLY A 87 9.44 -0.37 -6.94
CA GLY A 87 10.57 -0.60 -6.04
C GLY A 87 11.93 -0.64 -6.73
N GLU A 88 11.98 -1.11 -7.98
CA GLU A 88 13.20 -1.24 -8.81
C GLU A 88 13.40 -0.05 -9.77
N SER A 89 12.52 0.96 -9.69
CA SER A 89 12.54 2.11 -10.60
C SER A 89 13.88 2.84 -10.57
N SER A 90 14.39 3.22 -11.75
CA SER A 90 15.58 4.08 -11.89
C SER A 90 15.41 5.47 -11.27
N LEU A 91 14.17 5.84 -10.92
CA LEU A 91 13.89 7.03 -10.10
C LEU A 91 14.54 6.93 -8.71
N ASN A 92 14.84 5.73 -8.21
CA ASN A 92 15.63 5.53 -7.00
C ASN A 92 17.02 6.20 -7.09
N ASP A 93 17.63 6.16 -8.27
CA ASP A 93 18.97 6.72 -8.50
C ASP A 93 18.92 8.21 -8.83
N THR A 94 17.76 8.70 -9.29
CA THR A 94 17.63 10.05 -9.86
C THR A 94 16.93 11.04 -8.92
N LEU A 95 16.09 10.56 -8.00
CA LEU A 95 15.31 11.39 -7.07
C LEU A 95 15.58 10.96 -5.62
N THR A 96 16.37 11.74 -4.89
CA THR A 96 16.79 11.44 -3.51
C THR A 96 15.62 11.17 -2.54
N LEU A 97 14.45 11.75 -2.80
CA LEU A 97 13.27 11.58 -1.95
C LEU A 97 12.53 10.25 -2.19
N TYR A 98 12.67 9.66 -3.38
CA TYR A 98 11.91 8.48 -3.77
C TYR A 98 12.32 7.22 -2.95
N PRO A 99 13.62 6.92 -2.75
CA PRO A 99 14.04 5.85 -1.84
C PRO A 99 13.59 6.08 -0.39
N GLU A 100 13.60 7.34 0.08
CA GLU A 100 13.16 7.67 1.43
C GLU A 100 11.66 7.43 1.62
N TYR A 101 10.84 7.63 0.58
CA TYR A 101 9.40 7.35 0.63
C TYR A 101 9.15 5.84 0.74
N LEU A 102 9.80 5.04 -0.10
CA LEU A 102 9.73 3.58 -0.03
C LEU A 102 10.19 3.07 1.34
N ARG A 103 11.33 3.58 1.84
CA ARG A 103 11.85 3.23 3.16
C ARG A 103 10.83 3.51 4.28
N ARG A 104 10.16 4.66 4.27
CA ARG A 104 9.15 5.01 5.27
C ARG A 104 7.92 4.11 5.19
N ILE A 105 7.48 3.77 3.97
CA ILE A 105 6.40 2.81 3.75
C ILE A 105 6.78 1.46 4.35
N ASP A 106 7.96 0.92 4.02
CA ASP A 106 8.42 -0.37 4.53
C ASP A 106 8.53 -0.40 6.05
N LEU A 107 9.05 0.68 6.67
CA LEU A 107 9.11 0.79 8.13
C LEU A 107 7.72 0.79 8.77
N ALA A 108 6.75 1.46 8.16
CA ALA A 108 5.38 1.50 8.65
C ALA A 108 4.69 0.13 8.52
N VAL A 109 4.88 -0.58 7.41
CA VAL A 109 4.36 -1.93 7.20
C VAL A 109 4.98 -2.91 8.20
N ALA A 110 6.31 -2.86 8.38
CA ALA A 110 7.01 -3.71 9.33
C ALA A 110 6.61 -3.45 10.79
N GLU A 111 6.24 -2.22 11.14
CA GLU A 111 5.64 -1.91 12.43
C GLU A 111 4.24 -2.53 12.56
N LEU A 112 3.38 -2.34 11.56
CA LEU A 112 2.02 -2.89 11.56
C LEU A 112 2.02 -4.42 11.73
N LYS A 113 2.94 -5.09 11.04
CA LYS A 113 3.19 -6.54 11.17
C LYS A 113 3.56 -6.95 12.59
N ARG A 114 4.37 -6.15 13.30
CA ARG A 114 4.77 -6.42 14.70
C ARG A 114 3.64 -6.15 15.70
N SER A 115 2.77 -5.19 15.42
CA SER A 115 1.61 -4.86 16.27
C SER A 115 0.46 -5.86 16.13
N HIS A 116 0.41 -6.62 15.04
CA HIS A 116 -0.54 -7.72 14.83
C HIS A 116 0.20 -9.05 14.70
N PRO A 117 0.86 -9.55 15.77
CA PRO A 117 1.43 -10.88 15.74
C PRO A 117 0.27 -11.86 15.62
N THR A 118 0.05 -12.35 14.40
CA THR A 118 -0.77 -13.54 14.17
C THR A 118 -0.23 -14.64 15.06
N TYR A 119 -1.00 -14.97 16.10
CA TYR A 119 -0.72 -16.09 16.98
C TYR A 119 -0.55 -17.36 16.13
N PRO A 120 0.48 -18.18 16.35
CA PRO A 120 0.43 -19.57 15.91
C PRO A 120 -0.69 -20.33 16.62
#